data_AF-A0A8T7FSH9-F1
#
_entry.id   AF-A0A8T7FSH9-F1
#
_cell.length_a   1.000
_cell.length_b   1.000
_cell.length_c   1.000
_cell.angle_alpha   90.00
_cell.angle_beta   90.00
_cell.angle_gamma   90.00
#
_symmetry.space_group_name_H-M   'P 1'
#
loop_
_entity.id
_entity.type
_entity.pdbx_description
1 polymer ?
#
loop_
_entity_poly.entity_id
_entity_poly.type
_entity_poly.pdbx_seq_one_letter_code
_entity_poly.pdbx_strand_id
1 'polypeptide(L)'
;MPGRDDIFQKAMNEGHSAAWDQEWEKAINAYRRALEEFPDHPKALTSLGLALFQMGNVDESLQIYLRAAKVSSDDPVSTEKVAQLSERVGDLKTAMDAAIRAGDLYLKQRDTDKAIENWVHVTSINPENAIAHSRLAQVHERLGHLQQAATEYLALASIIQRAGNAEKTQEMVDKAQSLVPTSPEVKQAQSSLKMGQLLPKPIRGKGGTGPIRMAQVKQLQQPQKTASGLDPVAEARQKALTHLAEMLFEYSDDSPAAQERRGLAAIMKGTGAISLQQAEQAKVILHLGQAIDAQSKGNDAQAAEEMESALEAGFTNPALYFNLGYLRFKGDRIESAQRFLQNAVKHTDYALATRLLLGQMLVKKGAYREAALEYIEALKLADSMTVPHEQADDIRQQYEPIIENYQNQSDDSVLRKVCENINGLLMRPDWREQLHKTREQMPKMEGGLPAPLGEVILRAQSSSGA
;
A
#
# COMPACT_ATOMS: atom_id res chain seq x y z
N MET A 1 10.13 37.37 8.17
CA MET A 1 11.55 36.96 8.08
C MET A 1 11.59 35.75 7.18
N PRO A 2 12.53 35.63 6.22
CA PRO A 2 12.67 34.36 5.52
C PRO A 2 13.03 33.29 6.55
N GLY A 3 12.32 32.17 6.52
CA GLY A 3 12.57 31.03 7.41
C GLY A 3 14.02 30.57 7.29
N ARG A 4 14.51 29.95 8.34
CA ARG A 4 15.87 29.40 8.39
C ARG A 4 15.88 28.04 7.70
N ASP A 5 16.40 28.01 6.47
CA ASP A 5 16.48 26.80 5.64
C ASP A 5 17.16 25.61 6.36
N ASP A 6 18.21 25.88 7.14
CA ASP A 6 18.92 24.87 7.93
C ASP A 6 18.02 24.20 8.98
N ILE A 7 17.22 25.01 9.69
CA ILE A 7 16.27 24.53 10.70
C ILE A 7 15.12 23.78 10.03
N PHE A 8 14.61 24.32 8.91
CA PHE A 8 13.56 23.68 8.13
C PHE A 8 13.96 22.29 7.63
N GLN A 9 15.11 22.16 6.98
CA GLN A 9 15.57 20.88 6.43
C GLN A 9 15.83 19.86 7.53
N LYS A 10 16.38 20.29 8.67
CA LYS A 10 16.55 19.43 9.84
C LYS A 10 15.20 18.93 10.35
N ALA A 11 14.23 19.82 10.53
CA ALA A 11 12.89 19.46 11.00
C ALA A 11 12.14 18.55 10.01
N MET A 12 12.28 18.78 8.70
CA MET A 12 11.74 17.89 7.66
C MET A 12 12.36 16.49 7.71
N ASN A 13 13.68 16.39 7.86
CA ASN A 13 14.36 15.10 7.96
C ASN A 13 14.00 14.33 9.24
N GLU A 14 13.92 15.03 10.38
CA GLU A 14 13.42 14.46 11.63
C GLU A 14 11.99 13.95 11.48
N GLY A 15 11.12 14.72 10.81
CA GLY A 15 9.75 14.33 10.53
C GLY A 15 9.65 13.10 9.63
N HIS A 16 10.43 13.03 8.55
CA HIS A 16 10.45 11.88 7.66
C HIS A 16 10.99 10.63 8.36
N SER A 17 12.05 10.75 9.15
CA SER A 17 12.59 9.63 9.94
C SER A 17 11.55 9.10 10.92
N ALA A 18 10.90 9.99 11.68
CA ALA A 18 9.86 9.59 12.62
C ALA A 18 8.64 8.97 11.91
N ALA A 19 8.24 9.51 10.75
CA ALA A 19 7.15 8.94 9.95
C ALA A 19 7.51 7.55 9.40
N TRP A 20 8.77 7.34 9.00
CA TRP A 20 9.27 6.04 8.55
C TRP A 20 9.21 5.00 9.67
N ASP A 21 9.58 5.41 10.89
CA ASP A 21 9.51 4.58 12.09
C ASP A 21 8.08 4.47 12.68
N GLN A 22 7.08 5.04 12.00
CA GLN A 22 5.66 5.11 12.43
C GLN A 22 5.44 5.83 13.77
N GLU A 23 6.42 6.63 14.21
CA GLU A 23 6.33 7.50 15.38
C GLU A 23 5.59 8.81 15.01
N TRP A 24 4.32 8.68 14.65
CA TRP A 24 3.54 9.75 14.03
C TRP A 24 3.44 11.04 14.86
N GLU A 25 3.39 10.93 16.19
CA GLU A 25 3.36 12.11 17.07
C GLU A 25 4.66 12.92 17.00
N LYS A 26 5.82 12.25 16.96
CA LYS A 26 7.11 12.91 16.76
C LYS A 26 7.20 13.51 15.36
N ALA A 27 6.69 12.82 14.34
CA ALA A 27 6.62 13.31 12.98
C ALA A 27 5.78 14.59 12.87
N ILE A 28 4.58 14.61 13.47
CA ILE A 28 3.69 15.79 13.55
C ILE A 28 4.44 16.98 14.16
N ASN A 29 5.11 16.78 15.30
CA ASN A 29 5.84 17.85 15.98
C ASN A 29 7.02 18.38 15.14
N ALA A 30 7.72 17.51 14.43
CA ALA A 30 8.81 17.89 13.54
C ALA A 30 8.29 18.66 12.31
N TYR A 31 7.21 18.21 11.66
CA TYR A 31 6.63 18.94 10.53
C TYR A 31 6.00 20.28 10.94
N ARG A 32 5.41 20.38 12.14
CA ARG A 32 4.94 21.67 12.69
C ARG A 32 6.10 22.66 12.85
N ARG A 33 7.24 22.23 13.40
CA ARG A 33 8.46 23.05 13.47
C ARG A 33 8.96 23.46 12.08
N ALA A 34 8.92 22.56 11.09
CA ALA A 34 9.26 22.92 9.72
C ALA A 34 8.32 24.03 9.19
N LEU A 35 7.02 23.93 9.47
CA LEU A 35 6.03 24.93 9.08
C LEU A 35 6.10 26.23 9.89
N GLU A 36 6.77 26.27 11.04
CA GLU A 36 7.08 27.54 11.73
C GLU A 36 8.07 28.39 10.93
N GLU A 37 9.04 27.74 10.27
CA GLU A 37 10.02 28.40 9.40
C GLU A 37 9.40 28.76 8.04
N PHE A 38 8.68 27.82 7.41
CA PHE A 38 8.02 28.02 6.11
C PHE A 38 6.55 27.58 6.16
N PRO A 39 5.62 28.50 6.54
CA PRO A 39 4.22 28.16 6.81
C PRO A 39 3.46 27.55 5.64
N ASP A 40 3.79 27.95 4.42
CA ASP A 40 3.10 27.51 3.20
C ASP A 40 4.00 26.59 2.36
N HIS A 41 4.92 25.84 2.97
CA HIS A 41 5.74 24.88 2.22
C HIS A 41 4.91 23.63 1.84
N PRO A 42 4.66 23.35 0.54
CA PRO A 42 3.72 22.31 0.12
C PRO A 42 4.03 20.93 0.68
N LYS A 43 5.29 20.48 0.61
CA LYS A 43 5.68 19.14 1.09
C LYS A 43 5.55 19.01 2.61
N ALA A 44 5.76 20.09 3.35
CA ALA A 44 5.67 20.05 4.81
C ALA A 44 4.20 19.95 5.24
N LEU A 45 3.30 20.66 4.52
CA LEU A 45 1.86 20.54 4.69
C LEU A 45 1.36 19.13 4.34
N THR A 46 1.75 18.55 3.19
CA THR A 46 1.30 17.21 2.83
C THR A 46 1.83 16.14 3.79
N SER A 47 3.10 16.22 4.21
CA SER A 47 3.68 15.30 5.20
C SER A 47 3.01 15.42 6.58
N LEU A 48 2.71 16.65 7.04
CA LEU A 48 1.96 16.86 8.27
C LEU A 48 0.53 16.29 8.16
N GLY A 49 -0.16 16.57 7.05
CA GLY A 49 -1.50 16.07 6.79
C GLY A 49 -1.57 14.55 6.82
N LEU A 50 -0.58 13.87 6.22
CA LEU A 50 -0.45 12.42 6.26
C LEU A 50 -0.22 11.90 7.68
N ALA A 51 0.71 12.48 8.44
CA ALA A 51 1.00 12.05 9.80
C ALA A 51 -0.22 12.21 10.73
N LEU A 52 -0.97 13.32 10.60
CA LEU A 52 -2.22 13.54 11.32
C LEU A 52 -3.29 12.51 10.96
N PHE A 53 -3.39 12.15 9.67
CA PHE A 53 -4.32 11.13 9.21
C PHE A 53 -4.01 9.75 9.80
N GLN A 54 -2.73 9.36 9.84
CA GLN A 54 -2.29 8.08 10.41
C GLN A 54 -2.55 8.00 11.92
N MET A 55 -2.50 9.13 12.63
CA MET A 55 -2.93 9.23 14.03
C MET A 55 -4.46 9.19 14.23
N GLY A 56 -5.25 9.19 13.16
CA GLY A 56 -6.70 9.27 13.25
C GLY A 56 -7.25 10.68 13.51
N ASN A 57 -6.41 11.72 13.48
CA ASN A 57 -6.81 13.12 13.60
C ASN A 57 -7.33 13.66 12.26
N VAL A 58 -8.47 13.11 11.82
CA VAL A 58 -9.05 13.35 10.49
C VAL A 58 -9.41 14.83 10.27
N ASP A 59 -10.00 15.49 11.26
CA ASP A 59 -10.43 16.90 11.13
C ASP A 59 -9.24 17.84 10.92
N GLU A 60 -8.17 17.69 11.70
CA GLU A 60 -6.96 18.51 11.56
C GLU A 60 -6.24 18.19 10.25
N SER A 61 -6.13 16.91 9.91
CA SER A 61 -5.57 16.46 8.63
C SER A 61 -6.28 17.12 7.44
N LEU A 62 -7.62 17.18 7.46
CA LEU A 62 -8.41 17.84 6.42
C LEU A 62 -8.07 19.33 6.30
N GLN A 63 -7.94 20.06 7.42
CA GLN A 63 -7.56 21.47 7.39
C GLN A 63 -6.17 21.68 6.78
N ILE A 64 -5.21 20.80 7.10
CA ILE A 64 -3.86 20.87 6.54
C ILE A 64 -3.86 20.57 5.04
N TYR A 65 -4.59 19.55 4.59
CA TYR A 65 -4.69 19.23 3.16
C TYR A 65 -5.47 20.29 2.35
N LEU A 66 -6.49 20.92 2.94
CA LEU A 66 -7.16 22.08 2.33
C LEU A 66 -6.18 23.24 2.13
N ARG A 67 -5.29 23.47 3.10
CA ARG A 67 -4.23 24.46 2.97
C ARG A 67 -3.21 24.05 1.92
N ALA A 68 -2.77 22.80 1.89
CA ALA A 68 -1.85 22.28 0.87
C ALA A 68 -2.41 22.47 -0.55
N ALA A 69 -3.67 22.09 -0.77
CA ALA A 69 -4.35 22.26 -2.06
C ALA A 69 -4.53 23.73 -2.47
N LYS A 70 -4.60 24.66 -1.51
CA LYS A 70 -4.65 26.10 -1.78
C LYS A 70 -3.29 26.65 -2.21
N VAL A 71 -2.21 26.18 -1.59
CA VAL A 71 -0.84 26.60 -1.90
C VAL A 71 -0.38 26.02 -3.23
N SER A 72 -0.64 24.73 -3.46
CA SER A 72 -0.30 24.01 -4.70
C SER A 72 -1.57 23.61 -5.44
N SER A 73 -2.20 24.58 -6.10
CA SER A 73 -3.48 24.38 -6.82
C SER A 73 -3.39 23.44 -8.02
N ASP A 74 -2.18 23.11 -8.45
CA ASP A 74 -1.87 22.20 -9.55
C ASP A 74 -1.45 20.79 -9.09
N ASP A 75 -1.37 20.55 -7.78
CA ASP A 75 -1.09 19.24 -7.20
C ASP A 75 -2.40 18.41 -7.03
N PRO A 76 -2.58 17.34 -7.81
CA PRO A 76 -3.77 16.49 -7.70
C PRO A 76 -3.80 15.70 -6.39
N VAL A 77 -2.65 15.35 -5.81
CA VAL A 77 -2.57 14.47 -4.62
C VAL A 77 -3.19 15.14 -3.41
N SER A 78 -2.84 16.40 -3.15
CA SER A 78 -3.42 17.18 -2.05
C SER A 78 -4.95 17.31 -2.21
N THR A 79 -5.41 17.55 -3.44
CA THR A 79 -6.84 17.72 -3.75
C THR A 79 -7.60 16.39 -3.61
N GLU A 80 -7.01 15.27 -4.02
CA GLU A 80 -7.57 13.93 -3.82
C GLU A 80 -7.69 13.59 -2.33
N LYS A 81 -6.68 13.91 -1.52
CA LYS A 81 -6.73 13.70 -0.06
C LYS A 81 -7.83 14.53 0.60
N VAL A 82 -8.05 15.77 0.14
CA VAL A 82 -9.23 16.56 0.57
C VAL A 82 -10.52 15.81 0.27
N ALA A 83 -10.64 15.17 -0.89
CA ALA A 83 -11.85 14.42 -1.24
C ALA A 83 -12.11 13.26 -0.26
N GLN A 84 -11.08 12.42 -0.05
CA GLN A 84 -11.13 11.25 0.83
C GLN A 84 -11.43 11.63 2.29
N LEU A 85 -10.79 12.68 2.79
CA LEU A 85 -10.98 13.15 4.16
C LEU A 85 -12.35 13.81 4.35
N SER A 86 -12.81 14.59 3.36
CA SER A 86 -14.13 15.21 3.39
C SER A 86 -15.25 14.16 3.43
N GLU A 87 -15.10 13.06 2.68
CA GLU A 87 -16.04 11.95 2.75
C GLU A 87 -16.06 11.32 4.15
N ARG A 88 -14.89 11.11 4.75
CA ARG A 88 -14.77 10.50 6.09
C ARG A 88 -15.42 11.33 7.19
N VAL A 89 -15.39 12.66 7.09
CA VAL A 89 -16.08 13.57 8.02
C VAL A 89 -17.55 13.80 7.64
N GLY A 90 -18.02 13.25 6.51
CA GLY A 90 -19.40 13.31 6.05
C GLY A 90 -19.75 14.53 5.18
N ASP A 91 -18.78 15.37 4.82
CA ASP A 91 -18.97 16.46 3.86
C ASP A 91 -18.88 15.93 2.42
N LEU A 92 -19.96 15.28 2.00
CA LEU A 92 -20.06 14.67 0.67
C LEU A 92 -19.97 15.71 -0.45
N LYS A 93 -20.37 16.95 -0.20
CA LYS A 93 -20.32 18.01 -1.22
C LYS A 93 -18.88 18.37 -1.52
N THR A 94 -18.10 18.69 -0.49
CA THR A 94 -16.67 18.99 -0.65
C THR A 94 -15.91 17.78 -1.18
N ALA A 95 -16.27 16.56 -0.75
CA ALA A 95 -15.68 15.33 -1.28
C ALA A 95 -15.83 15.21 -2.79
N MET A 96 -17.06 15.35 -3.31
CA MET A 96 -17.32 15.28 -4.75
C MET A 96 -16.62 16.41 -5.52
N ASP A 97 -16.71 17.65 -5.04
CA ASP A 97 -16.09 18.81 -5.70
C ASP A 97 -14.57 18.67 -5.76
N ALA A 98 -13.95 18.15 -4.70
CA ALA A 98 -12.52 17.89 -4.65
C ALA A 98 -12.11 16.72 -5.57
N ALA A 99 -12.86 15.61 -5.57
CA ALA A 99 -12.58 14.47 -6.45
C ALA A 99 -12.69 14.84 -7.94
N ILE A 100 -13.69 15.64 -8.33
CA ILE A 100 -13.80 16.15 -9.71
C ILE A 100 -12.55 16.96 -10.08
N ARG A 101 -12.12 17.88 -9.21
CA ARG A 101 -10.92 18.69 -9.44
C ARG A 101 -9.65 17.85 -9.50
N ALA A 102 -9.49 16.88 -8.60
CA ALA A 102 -8.36 15.96 -8.60
C ALA A 102 -8.30 15.18 -9.92
N GLY A 103 -9.43 14.67 -10.40
CA GLY A 103 -9.49 13.99 -11.70
C GLY A 103 -9.12 14.91 -12.87
N ASP A 104 -9.61 16.15 -12.88
CA ASP A 104 -9.25 17.14 -13.91
C ASP A 104 -7.75 17.47 -13.89
N LEU A 105 -7.13 17.54 -12.70
CA LEU A 105 -5.69 17.76 -12.53
C LEU A 105 -4.85 16.55 -12.96
N TYR A 106 -5.25 15.33 -12.59
CA TYR A 106 -4.58 14.10 -13.03
C TYR A 106 -4.63 13.94 -14.55
N LEU A 107 -5.78 14.23 -15.18
CA LEU A 107 -5.89 14.22 -16.65
C LEU A 107 -4.93 15.23 -17.28
N LYS A 108 -4.79 16.44 -16.70
CA LYS A 108 -3.84 17.46 -17.17
C LYS A 108 -2.39 16.98 -17.06
N GLN A 109 -2.07 16.18 -16.04
CA GLN A 109 -0.77 15.54 -15.85
C GLN A 109 -0.59 14.25 -16.68
N ARG A 110 -1.59 13.87 -17.49
CA ARG A 110 -1.65 12.65 -18.31
C ARG A 110 -1.78 11.35 -17.51
N ASP A 111 -2.02 11.42 -16.21
CA ASP A 111 -2.38 10.28 -15.37
C ASP A 111 -3.88 9.97 -15.55
N THR A 112 -4.19 9.29 -16.65
CA THR A 112 -5.59 9.10 -17.08
C THR A 112 -6.32 8.09 -16.21
N ASP A 113 -5.60 7.11 -15.67
CA ASP A 113 -6.18 6.07 -14.81
C ASP A 113 -6.66 6.69 -13.48
N LYS A 114 -5.82 7.49 -12.81
CA LYS A 114 -6.25 8.20 -11.59
C LYS A 114 -7.36 9.22 -11.85
N ALA A 115 -7.40 9.82 -13.03
CA ALA A 115 -8.50 10.70 -13.41
C ALA A 115 -9.83 9.96 -13.45
N ILE A 116 -9.85 8.78 -14.09
CA ILE A 116 -11.02 7.89 -14.15
C ILE A 116 -11.42 7.45 -12.73
N GLU A 117 -10.47 6.99 -11.90
CA GLU A 117 -10.74 6.56 -10.53
C GLU A 117 -11.44 7.65 -9.71
N ASN A 118 -10.97 8.90 -9.80
CA ASN A 118 -11.57 10.03 -9.08
C ASN A 118 -13.00 10.35 -9.54
N TRP A 119 -13.29 10.30 -10.84
CA TRP A 119 -14.66 10.52 -11.31
C TRP A 119 -15.59 9.33 -11.05
N VAL A 120 -15.08 8.10 -11.10
CA VAL A 120 -15.82 6.90 -10.67
C VAL A 120 -16.14 6.98 -9.17
N HIS A 121 -15.22 7.49 -8.37
CA HIS A 121 -15.48 7.73 -6.95
C HIS A 121 -16.66 8.69 -6.75
N VAL A 122 -16.75 9.77 -7.54
CA VAL A 122 -17.88 10.71 -7.50
C VAL A 122 -19.20 10.03 -7.86
N THR A 123 -19.24 9.19 -8.89
CA THR A 123 -20.47 8.45 -9.27
C THR A 123 -20.84 7.36 -8.25
N SER A 124 -19.87 6.87 -7.46
CA SER A 124 -20.14 5.96 -6.35
C SER A 124 -20.85 6.65 -5.18
N ILE A 125 -20.46 7.89 -4.87
CA ILE A 125 -21.11 8.74 -3.85
C ILE A 125 -22.49 9.17 -4.36
N ASN A 126 -22.53 9.78 -5.55
CA ASN A 126 -23.73 10.29 -6.20
C ASN A 126 -23.82 9.80 -7.66
N PRO A 127 -24.61 8.73 -7.92
CA PRO A 127 -24.82 8.21 -9.28
C PRO A 127 -25.48 9.19 -10.24
N GLU A 128 -26.08 10.29 -9.78
CA GLU A 128 -26.72 11.29 -10.64
C GLU A 128 -25.79 12.50 -10.91
N ASN A 129 -24.49 12.39 -10.64
CA ASN A 129 -23.54 13.47 -10.88
C ASN A 129 -23.22 13.63 -12.38
N ALA A 130 -23.86 14.60 -13.03
CA ALA A 130 -23.69 14.86 -14.46
C ALA A 130 -22.25 15.20 -14.87
N ILE A 131 -21.48 15.89 -14.02
CA ILE A 131 -20.12 16.31 -14.35
C ILE A 131 -19.21 15.08 -14.45
N ALA A 132 -19.28 14.18 -13.48
CA ALA A 132 -18.48 12.96 -13.47
C ALA A 132 -18.79 12.06 -14.68
N HIS A 133 -20.08 11.82 -14.98
CA HIS A 133 -20.49 11.08 -16.19
C HIS A 133 -19.99 11.73 -17.48
N SER A 134 -20.05 13.07 -17.58
CA SER A 134 -19.51 13.79 -18.75
C SER A 134 -17.99 13.63 -18.88
N ARG A 135 -17.24 13.63 -17.78
CA ARG A 135 -15.77 13.46 -17.80
C ARG A 135 -15.38 12.04 -18.19
N LEU A 136 -16.03 11.05 -17.58
CA LEU A 136 -15.83 9.63 -17.89
C LEU A 136 -16.15 9.31 -19.35
N ALA A 137 -17.28 9.79 -19.86
CA ALA A 137 -17.67 9.59 -21.26
C ALA A 137 -16.59 10.11 -22.23
N GLN A 138 -16.12 11.35 -22.02
CA GLN A 138 -15.12 11.98 -22.89
C GLN A 138 -13.76 11.28 -22.84
N VAL A 139 -13.32 10.83 -21.66
CA VAL A 139 -12.04 10.15 -21.53
C VAL A 139 -12.10 8.73 -22.10
N HIS A 140 -13.16 7.97 -21.83
CA HIS A 140 -13.34 6.66 -22.45
C HIS A 140 -13.45 6.72 -23.97
N GLU A 141 -14.09 7.75 -24.52
CA GLU A 141 -14.15 7.98 -25.96
C GLU A 141 -12.75 8.20 -26.54
N ARG A 142 -11.93 9.05 -25.91
CA ARG A 142 -10.54 9.32 -26.34
C ARG A 142 -9.64 8.09 -26.25
N LEU A 143 -9.87 7.21 -25.27
CA LEU A 143 -9.14 5.95 -25.09
C LEU A 143 -9.64 4.83 -26.03
N GLY A 144 -10.72 5.06 -26.79
CA GLY A 144 -11.32 4.04 -27.64
C GLY A 144 -12.14 2.99 -26.88
N HIS A 145 -12.45 3.22 -25.61
CA HIS A 145 -13.31 2.37 -24.79
C HIS A 145 -14.79 2.64 -25.12
N LEU A 146 -15.20 2.33 -26.36
CA LEU A 146 -16.47 2.75 -26.95
C LEU A 146 -17.70 2.30 -26.13
N GLN A 147 -17.66 1.09 -25.57
CA GLN A 147 -18.76 0.56 -24.76
C GLN A 147 -18.93 1.30 -23.44
N GLN A 148 -17.82 1.64 -22.77
CA GLN A 148 -17.83 2.40 -21.53
C GLN A 148 -18.30 3.83 -21.81
N ALA A 149 -17.75 4.47 -22.84
CA ALA A 149 -18.17 5.80 -23.28
C ALA A 149 -19.68 5.87 -23.58
N ALA A 150 -20.23 4.91 -24.33
CA ALA A 150 -21.66 4.86 -24.62
C ALA A 150 -22.51 4.70 -23.35
N THR A 151 -22.06 3.89 -22.39
CA THR A 151 -22.75 3.72 -21.10
C THR A 151 -22.81 5.02 -20.31
N GLU A 152 -21.68 5.74 -20.23
CA GLU A 152 -21.58 7.02 -19.54
C GLU A 152 -22.41 8.12 -20.24
N TYR A 153 -22.45 8.15 -21.57
CA TYR A 153 -23.32 9.05 -22.34
C TYR A 153 -24.81 8.77 -22.10
N LEU A 154 -25.22 7.52 -21.98
CA LEU A 154 -26.61 7.17 -21.64
C LEU A 154 -26.97 7.58 -20.21
N ALA A 155 -26.06 7.40 -19.25
CA ALA A 155 -26.24 7.87 -17.88
C ALA A 155 -26.39 9.40 -17.83
N LEU A 156 -25.53 10.13 -18.56
CA LEU A 156 -25.63 11.58 -18.69
C LEU A 156 -26.94 12.02 -19.37
N ALA A 157 -27.36 11.34 -20.44
CA ALA A 157 -28.63 11.61 -21.12
C ALA A 157 -29.82 11.49 -20.16
N SER A 158 -29.81 10.46 -19.31
CA SER A 158 -30.82 10.18 -18.30
C SER A 158 -30.91 11.28 -17.23
N ILE A 159 -29.77 11.84 -16.80
CA ILE A 159 -29.72 12.97 -15.85
C ILE A 159 -30.24 14.25 -16.51
N ILE A 160 -29.79 14.56 -17.71
CA ILE A 160 -30.19 15.74 -18.47
C ILE A 160 -31.69 15.72 -18.82
N GLN A 161 -32.25 14.53 -19.12
CA GLN A 161 -33.67 14.38 -19.43
C GLN A 161 -34.55 14.81 -18.26
N ARG A 162 -34.15 14.43 -17.04
CA ARG A 162 -34.84 14.80 -15.80
C ARG A 162 -34.68 16.27 -15.45
N ALA A 163 -33.59 16.89 -15.88
CA ALA A 163 -33.41 18.34 -15.81
C ALA A 163 -34.27 19.11 -16.84
N GLY A 164 -35.01 18.40 -17.71
CA GLY A 164 -35.95 19.00 -18.67
C GLY A 164 -35.32 19.46 -19.99
N ASN A 165 -34.08 19.05 -20.29
CA ASN A 165 -33.40 19.46 -21.52
C ASN A 165 -33.43 18.33 -22.57
N ALA A 166 -34.55 18.23 -23.30
CA ALA A 166 -34.78 17.18 -24.28
C ALA A 166 -33.78 17.20 -25.46
N GLU A 167 -33.34 18.39 -25.87
CA GLU A 167 -32.39 18.56 -26.98
C GLU A 167 -31.02 17.95 -26.64
N LYS A 168 -30.45 18.30 -25.48
CA LYS A 168 -29.18 17.73 -25.03
C LYS A 168 -29.29 16.24 -24.69
N THR A 169 -30.46 15.78 -24.21
CA THR A 169 -30.70 14.35 -24.02
C THR A 169 -30.58 13.58 -25.34
N GLN A 170 -31.23 14.08 -26.40
CA GLN A 170 -31.15 13.45 -27.71
C GLN A 170 -29.72 13.46 -28.24
N GLU A 171 -28.99 14.57 -28.09
CA GLU A 171 -27.58 14.67 -28.48
C GLU A 171 -26.72 13.59 -27.80
N MET A 172 -26.88 13.36 -26.49
CA MET A 172 -26.09 12.35 -25.77
C MET A 172 -26.44 10.91 -26.19
N VAL A 173 -27.72 10.63 -26.47
CA VAL A 173 -28.14 9.31 -26.98
C VAL A 173 -27.62 9.09 -28.40
N ASP A 174 -27.61 10.12 -29.25
CA ASP A 174 -27.06 10.04 -30.61
C ASP A 174 -25.54 9.83 -30.59
N LYS A 175 -24.82 10.47 -29.65
CA LYS A 175 -23.39 10.19 -29.41
C LYS A 175 -23.18 8.73 -29.02
N ALA A 176 -23.93 8.21 -28.05
CA ALA A 176 -23.83 6.80 -27.66
C ALA A 176 -24.12 5.85 -28.84
N GLN A 177 -25.09 6.18 -29.69
CA GLN A 177 -25.43 5.41 -30.90
C GLN A 177 -24.31 5.44 -31.94
N SER A 178 -23.65 6.58 -32.12
CA SER A 178 -22.54 6.70 -33.07
C SER A 178 -21.33 5.86 -32.65
N LEU A 179 -21.09 5.73 -31.34
CA LEU A 179 -19.98 4.94 -30.79
C LEU A 179 -20.27 3.43 -30.81
N VAL A 180 -21.48 3.01 -30.43
CA VAL A 180 -21.86 1.59 -30.40
C VAL A 180 -23.26 1.38 -31.00
N PRO A 181 -23.39 1.29 -32.34
CA PRO A 181 -24.69 1.19 -32.99
C PRO A 181 -25.47 -0.10 -32.68
N THR A 182 -24.75 -1.15 -32.29
CA THR A 182 -25.26 -2.49 -32.04
C THR A 182 -25.72 -2.71 -30.59
N SER A 183 -25.42 -1.79 -29.67
CA SER A 183 -25.73 -1.93 -28.25
C SER A 183 -27.25 -2.03 -28.02
N PRO A 184 -27.72 -3.07 -27.31
CA PRO A 184 -29.14 -3.18 -26.95
C PRO A 184 -29.58 -2.04 -26.03
N GLU A 185 -28.70 -1.54 -25.15
CA GLU A 185 -28.98 -0.44 -24.23
C GLU A 185 -29.26 0.86 -24.98
N VAL A 186 -28.48 1.18 -26.02
CA VAL A 186 -28.69 2.40 -26.82
C VAL A 186 -29.98 2.32 -27.63
N LYS A 187 -30.27 1.16 -28.25
CA LYS A 187 -31.54 0.95 -28.97
C LYS A 187 -32.75 1.07 -28.05
N GLN A 188 -32.64 0.54 -26.83
CA GLN A 188 -33.67 0.66 -25.82
C GLN A 188 -33.85 2.14 -25.42
N ALA A 189 -32.78 2.88 -25.19
CA ALA A 189 -32.82 4.30 -24.86
C ALA A 189 -33.50 5.13 -25.95
N GLN A 190 -33.16 4.92 -27.23
CA GLN A 190 -33.83 5.57 -28.36
C GLN A 190 -35.32 5.25 -28.43
N SER A 191 -35.70 4.00 -28.19
CA SER A 191 -37.09 3.57 -28.19
C SER A 191 -37.87 4.24 -27.05
N SER A 192 -37.28 4.29 -25.85
CA SER A 192 -37.86 4.99 -24.70
C SER A 192 -38.06 6.48 -24.99
N LEU A 193 -37.10 7.17 -25.61
CA LEU A 193 -37.25 8.57 -26.00
C LEU A 193 -38.39 8.78 -27.00
N LYS A 194 -38.51 7.94 -28.04
CA LYS A 194 -39.60 8.02 -29.03
C LYS A 194 -40.99 7.80 -28.40
N MET A 195 -41.07 6.96 -27.37
CA MET A 195 -42.30 6.68 -26.63
C MET A 195 -42.59 7.72 -25.53
N GLY A 196 -41.76 8.77 -25.38
CA GLY A 196 -41.90 9.76 -24.32
C GLY A 196 -41.62 9.21 -22.92
N GLN A 197 -40.93 8.08 -22.81
CA GLN A 197 -40.57 7.44 -21.54
C GLN A 197 -39.24 7.99 -21.00
N LEU A 198 -39.10 7.97 -19.67
CA LEU A 198 -37.85 8.34 -19.01
C LEU A 198 -36.81 7.23 -19.15
N LEU A 199 -35.57 7.62 -19.43
CA LEU A 199 -34.42 6.72 -19.46
C LEU A 199 -34.14 6.14 -18.06
N PRO A 200 -33.60 4.91 -17.94
CA PRO A 200 -33.24 4.33 -16.65
C PRO A 200 -32.27 5.22 -15.87
N LYS A 201 -32.48 5.38 -14.56
CA LYS A 201 -31.54 6.12 -13.72
C LYS A 201 -30.19 5.39 -13.65
N PRO A 202 -29.06 6.12 -13.60
CA PRO A 202 -27.78 5.51 -13.27
C PRO A 202 -27.88 4.83 -11.90
N ILE A 203 -27.48 3.57 -11.84
CA ILE A 203 -27.52 2.76 -10.60
C ILE A 203 -26.11 2.72 -10.04
N ARG A 204 -25.98 2.72 -8.70
CA ARG A 204 -24.69 2.45 -8.04
C ARG A 204 -24.10 1.15 -8.57
N GLY A 205 -22.89 1.21 -9.12
CA GLY A 205 -22.13 0.01 -9.48
C GLY A 205 -21.98 -0.89 -8.26
N LYS A 206 -22.29 -2.18 -8.40
CA LYS A 206 -21.98 -3.19 -7.38
C LYS A 206 -20.48 -3.49 -7.45
N GLY A 207 -19.67 -2.74 -6.71
CA GLY A 207 -18.23 -2.96 -6.62
C GLY A 207 -17.51 -1.64 -6.37
N GLY A 208 -17.13 -1.42 -5.11
CA GLY A 208 -16.54 -0.17 -4.64
C GLY A 208 -17.23 0.23 -3.35
N THR A 209 -16.46 0.27 -2.27
CA THR A 209 -16.90 0.65 -0.92
C THR A 209 -17.46 2.07 -0.91
N GLY A 210 -18.74 2.22 -1.23
CA GLY A 210 -19.55 3.41 -0.96
C GLY A 210 -20.19 3.36 0.44
N PRO A 211 -20.69 4.49 0.94
CA PRO A 211 -20.61 4.90 2.35
C PRO A 211 -21.34 3.94 3.29
N ILE A 212 -20.57 3.39 4.24
CA ILE A 212 -21.09 2.64 5.37
C ILE A 212 -22.05 3.54 6.17
N ARG A 213 -23.23 3.01 6.54
CA ARG A 213 -24.08 3.59 7.57
C ARG A 213 -23.26 3.76 8.86
N MET A 214 -22.87 4.99 9.18
CA MET A 214 -22.13 5.39 10.39
C MET A 214 -22.81 5.01 11.72
N ALA A 215 -24.05 4.49 11.71
CA ALA A 215 -24.75 4.03 12.90
C ALA A 215 -24.23 2.69 13.47
N GLN A 216 -23.38 1.93 12.75
CA GLN A 216 -22.80 0.66 13.24
C GLN A 216 -21.28 0.74 13.52
N VAL A 217 -20.66 1.91 13.37
CA VAL A 217 -19.20 2.08 13.54
C VAL A 217 -18.77 2.03 15.01
N LYS A 218 -19.69 2.06 15.97
CA LYS A 218 -19.37 1.81 17.39
C LYS A 218 -19.18 0.33 17.75
N GLN A 219 -19.44 -0.61 16.84
CA GLN A 219 -19.40 -2.05 17.13
C GLN A 219 -18.51 -2.89 16.20
N LEU A 220 -17.75 -2.28 15.28
CA LEU A 220 -16.82 -3.00 14.42
C LEU A 220 -15.37 -2.65 14.77
N GLN A 221 -14.98 -2.93 16.01
CA GLN A 221 -13.62 -3.33 16.35
C GLN A 221 -13.53 -4.86 16.20
N GLN A 222 -13.70 -5.36 14.98
CA GLN A 222 -13.26 -6.69 14.62
C GLN A 222 -12.24 -6.56 13.50
N PRO A 223 -11.08 -7.24 13.58
CA PRO A 223 -10.08 -7.19 12.51
C PRO A 223 -10.75 -7.58 11.19
N GLN A 224 -10.69 -6.69 10.21
CA GLN A 224 -11.10 -7.03 8.85
C GLN A 224 -10.27 -8.21 8.35
N LYS A 225 -10.90 -9.14 7.61
CA LYS A 225 -10.21 -10.27 6.96
C LYS A 225 -9.18 -9.74 5.95
N THR A 226 -7.95 -9.57 6.39
CA THR A 226 -6.76 -9.25 5.56
C THR A 226 -6.07 -10.53 5.10
N ALA A 227 -6.81 -11.52 4.60
CA ALA A 227 -6.18 -12.70 4.02
C ALA A 227 -5.91 -12.40 2.54
N SER A 228 -4.67 -12.03 2.23
CA SER A 228 -4.15 -11.98 0.85
C SER A 228 -4.26 -13.33 0.13
N GLY A 229 -4.55 -14.42 0.86
CA GLY A 229 -4.48 -15.79 0.37
C GLY A 229 -3.04 -16.26 0.17
N LEU A 230 -2.05 -15.53 0.69
CA LEU A 230 -0.63 -15.82 0.59
C LEU A 230 -0.05 -16.12 1.96
N ASP A 231 0.99 -16.96 1.99
CA ASP A 231 1.82 -17.15 3.17
C ASP A 231 2.69 -15.89 3.43
N PRO A 232 3.24 -15.70 4.65
CA PRO A 232 4.01 -14.51 5.01
C PRO A 232 5.22 -14.25 4.10
N VAL A 233 5.85 -15.30 3.57
CA VAL A 233 7.00 -15.16 2.68
C VAL A 233 6.56 -14.65 1.31
N ALA A 234 5.47 -15.17 0.78
CA ALA A 234 4.88 -14.69 -0.46
C ALA A 234 4.39 -13.24 -0.36
N GLU A 235 3.79 -12.86 0.78
CA GLU A 235 3.39 -11.46 1.04
C GLU A 235 4.58 -10.51 1.08
N ALA A 236 5.63 -10.87 1.84
CA ALA A 236 6.84 -10.08 1.92
C ALA A 236 7.54 -9.96 0.55
N ARG A 237 7.48 -11.01 -0.28
CA ARG A 237 8.02 -10.99 -1.65
C ARG A 237 7.23 -10.03 -2.53
N GLN A 238 5.90 -10.11 -2.50
CA GLN A 238 5.05 -9.19 -3.26
C GLN A 238 5.33 -7.75 -2.86
N LYS A 239 5.36 -7.48 -1.55
CA LYS A 239 5.68 -6.15 -1.00
C LYS A 239 7.08 -5.67 -1.43
N ALA A 240 8.09 -6.54 -1.36
CA ALA A 240 9.44 -6.21 -1.78
C ALA A 240 9.51 -5.87 -3.28
N LEU A 241 8.82 -6.61 -4.15
CA LEU A 241 8.76 -6.32 -5.58
C LEU A 241 8.03 -5.01 -5.89
N THR A 242 6.93 -4.73 -5.18
CA THR A 242 6.24 -3.44 -5.30
C THR A 242 7.17 -2.29 -4.92
N HIS A 243 7.90 -2.39 -3.80
CA HIS A 243 8.87 -1.37 -3.41
C HIS A 243 9.99 -1.18 -4.46
N LEU A 244 10.49 -2.28 -5.04
CA LEU A 244 11.50 -2.21 -6.11
C LEU A 244 10.94 -1.54 -7.37
N ALA A 245 9.68 -1.82 -7.73
CA ALA A 245 9.01 -1.19 -8.87
C ALA A 245 8.74 0.30 -8.64
N GLU A 246 8.29 0.70 -7.45
CA GLU A 246 8.09 2.11 -7.07
C GLU A 246 9.40 2.90 -7.19
N MET A 247 10.49 2.36 -6.66
CA MET A 247 11.82 3.00 -6.80
C MET A 247 12.24 3.12 -8.27
N LEU A 248 12.00 2.09 -9.09
CA LEU A 248 12.26 2.17 -10.54
C LEU A 248 11.49 3.32 -11.21
N PHE A 249 10.23 3.55 -10.85
CA PHE A 249 9.45 4.68 -11.33
C PHE A 249 10.03 6.02 -10.87
N GLU A 250 10.44 6.13 -9.60
CA GLU A 250 11.09 7.34 -9.08
C GLU A 250 12.44 7.65 -9.76
N TYR A 251 13.21 6.61 -10.11
CA TYR A 251 14.49 6.76 -10.81
C TYR A 251 14.33 7.04 -12.31
N SER A 252 13.23 6.58 -12.93
CA SER A 252 12.96 6.80 -14.36
C SER A 252 12.19 8.10 -14.66
N ASP A 253 11.74 8.82 -13.64
CA ASP A 253 11.11 10.12 -13.82
C ASP A 253 12.14 11.20 -14.23
N ASP A 254 12.07 11.62 -15.49
CA ASP A 254 12.87 12.71 -16.09
C ASP A 254 12.12 14.06 -16.02
N SER A 255 11.24 14.20 -15.04
CA SER A 255 10.56 15.47 -14.79
C SER A 255 11.54 16.59 -14.42
N PRO A 256 11.29 17.85 -14.84
CA PRO A 256 12.16 18.99 -14.52
C PRO A 256 12.43 19.17 -13.02
N ALA A 257 11.48 18.75 -12.17
CA ALA A 257 11.59 18.76 -10.71
C ALA A 257 12.54 17.69 -10.14
N ALA A 258 12.67 16.53 -10.82
CA ALA A 258 13.68 15.53 -10.51
C ALA A 258 15.07 15.99 -11.00
N GLN A 259 15.13 16.67 -12.14
CA GLN A 259 16.34 17.28 -12.70
C GLN A 259 16.88 18.44 -11.84
N GLU A 260 16.04 19.26 -11.23
CA GLU A 260 16.47 20.30 -10.27
C GLU A 260 17.06 19.70 -8.99
N ARG A 261 16.48 18.62 -8.45
CA ARG A 261 17.05 17.89 -7.30
C ARG A 261 18.42 17.27 -7.64
N ARG A 262 18.57 16.73 -8.86
CA ARG A 262 19.85 16.22 -9.39
C ARG A 262 20.87 17.35 -9.61
N GLY A 263 20.42 18.51 -10.10
CA GLY A 263 21.25 19.71 -10.32
C GLY A 263 21.82 20.31 -9.04
N LEU A 264 21.03 20.33 -7.96
CA LEU A 264 21.49 20.79 -6.64
C LEU A 264 22.51 19.84 -5.99
N ALA A 265 22.36 18.52 -6.16
CA ALA A 265 23.36 17.54 -5.71
C ALA A 265 24.66 17.59 -6.54
N ALA A 266 24.54 17.89 -7.83
CA ALA A 266 25.64 18.08 -8.79
C ALA A 266 26.53 19.30 -8.49
N ILE A 267 25.96 20.38 -7.95
CA ILE A 267 26.74 21.58 -7.59
C ILE A 267 27.64 21.33 -6.37
N MET A 268 27.29 20.38 -5.49
CA MET A 268 28.01 20.08 -4.26
C MET A 268 29.15 19.05 -4.42
N LYS A 269 29.14 18.24 -5.49
CA LYS A 269 30.19 17.25 -5.81
C LYS A 269 30.61 17.44 -7.26
N GLY A 270 31.82 17.97 -7.47
CA GLY A 270 32.36 18.44 -8.75
C GLY A 270 32.04 17.60 -10.00
N THR A 271 32.09 18.26 -11.15
CA THR A 271 31.52 17.85 -12.45
C THR A 271 31.91 16.47 -12.99
N GLY A 272 33.00 15.87 -12.51
CA GLY A 272 33.42 14.50 -12.89
C GLY A 272 32.71 13.37 -12.12
N ALA A 273 32.17 13.63 -10.93
CA ALA A 273 31.46 12.61 -10.14
C ALA A 273 30.02 12.37 -10.64
N ILE A 274 29.43 13.35 -11.34
CA ILE A 274 28.04 13.34 -11.80
C ILE A 274 27.84 12.36 -12.96
N SER A 275 28.78 12.29 -13.92
CA SER A 275 28.65 11.37 -15.05
C SER A 275 28.80 9.90 -14.61
N LEU A 276 29.63 9.66 -13.59
CA LEU A 276 29.79 8.35 -12.97
C LEU A 276 28.52 7.96 -12.18
N GLN A 277 27.97 8.87 -11.37
CA GLN A 277 26.72 8.62 -10.63
C GLN A 277 25.51 8.39 -11.55
N GLN A 278 25.42 9.14 -12.67
CA GLN A 278 24.36 8.94 -13.66
C GLN A 278 24.51 7.60 -14.38
N ALA A 279 25.73 7.17 -14.68
CA ALA A 279 26.01 5.87 -15.29
C ALA A 279 25.74 4.71 -14.31
N GLU A 280 26.07 4.86 -13.02
CA GLU A 280 25.77 3.89 -11.96
C GLU A 280 24.25 3.79 -11.73
N GLN A 281 23.53 4.91 -11.69
CA GLN A 281 22.06 4.92 -11.59
C GLN A 281 21.39 4.27 -12.79
N ALA A 282 21.85 4.54 -14.02
CA ALA A 282 21.30 3.90 -15.21
C ALA A 282 21.47 2.37 -15.19
N LYS A 283 22.60 1.88 -14.66
CA LYS A 283 22.83 0.43 -14.46
C LYS A 283 21.87 -0.14 -13.42
N VAL A 284 21.66 0.54 -12.29
CA VAL A 284 20.71 0.10 -11.26
C VAL A 284 19.30 -0.01 -11.85
N ILE A 285 18.83 0.99 -12.60
CA ILE A 285 17.50 0.96 -13.24
C ILE A 285 17.38 -0.21 -14.22
N LEU A 286 18.39 -0.40 -15.07
CA LEU A 286 18.42 -1.49 -16.05
C LEU A 286 18.29 -2.85 -15.37
N HIS A 287 19.17 -3.12 -14.39
CA HIS A 287 19.23 -4.40 -13.70
C HIS A 287 17.98 -4.66 -12.86
N LEU A 288 17.44 -3.66 -12.17
CA LEU A 288 16.19 -3.80 -11.42
C LEU A 288 15.00 -4.07 -12.36
N GLY A 289 14.92 -3.40 -13.51
CA GLY A 289 13.87 -3.65 -14.51
C GLY A 289 13.93 -5.07 -15.08
N GLN A 290 15.14 -5.52 -15.44
CA GLN A 290 15.38 -6.90 -15.93
C GLN A 290 15.09 -7.94 -14.86
N ALA A 291 15.42 -7.67 -13.59
CA ALA A 291 15.11 -8.56 -12.48
C ALA A 291 13.60 -8.76 -12.29
N ILE A 292 12.81 -7.68 -12.35
CA ILE A 292 11.35 -7.75 -12.19
C ILE A 292 10.71 -8.47 -13.39
N ASP A 293 11.14 -8.16 -14.61
CA ASP A 293 10.68 -8.86 -15.81
C ASP A 293 11.01 -10.37 -15.75
N ALA A 294 12.24 -10.73 -15.36
CA ALA A 294 12.66 -12.12 -15.19
C ALA A 294 11.82 -12.84 -14.11
N GLN A 295 11.52 -12.18 -12.98
CA GLN A 295 10.64 -12.74 -11.96
C GLN A 295 9.21 -12.95 -12.47
N SER A 296 8.67 -12.02 -13.26
CA SER A 296 7.33 -12.15 -13.85
C SER A 296 7.22 -13.34 -14.81
N LYS A 297 8.33 -13.70 -15.45
CA LYS A 297 8.48 -14.85 -16.35
C LYS A 297 8.85 -16.15 -15.63
N GLY A 298 9.03 -16.11 -14.31
CA GLY A 298 9.46 -17.26 -13.50
C GLY A 298 10.93 -17.66 -13.70
N ASN A 299 11.75 -16.80 -14.29
CA ASN A 299 13.18 -17.06 -14.49
C ASN A 299 13.99 -16.61 -13.27
N ASP A 300 13.93 -17.40 -12.19
CA ASP A 300 14.51 -17.05 -10.88
C ASP A 300 16.04 -16.89 -10.90
N ALA A 301 16.74 -17.67 -11.72
CA ALA A 301 18.21 -17.61 -11.81
C ALA A 301 18.66 -16.27 -12.39
N GLN A 302 18.06 -15.87 -13.53
CA GLN A 302 18.32 -14.58 -14.14
C GLN A 302 17.91 -13.43 -13.22
N ALA A 303 16.72 -13.52 -12.59
CA ALA A 303 16.29 -12.49 -11.66
C ALA A 303 17.28 -12.28 -10.50
N ALA A 304 17.88 -13.35 -9.98
CA ALA A 304 18.88 -13.25 -8.92
C ALA A 304 20.20 -12.62 -9.42
N GLU A 305 20.63 -12.93 -10.64
CA GLU A 305 21.83 -12.33 -11.25
C GLU A 305 21.66 -10.84 -11.51
N GLU A 306 20.49 -10.43 -12.01
CA GLU A 306 20.18 -9.01 -12.24
C GLU A 306 20.07 -8.25 -10.90
N MET A 307 19.45 -8.84 -9.87
CA MET A 307 19.42 -8.22 -8.53
C MET A 307 20.81 -8.09 -7.90
N GLU A 308 21.71 -9.05 -8.13
CA GLU A 308 23.09 -8.98 -7.66
C GLU A 308 23.87 -7.91 -8.44
N SER A 309 23.65 -7.79 -9.75
CA SER A 309 24.25 -6.72 -10.58
C SER A 309 23.77 -5.32 -10.15
N ALA A 310 22.50 -5.17 -9.76
CA ALA A 310 22.00 -3.93 -9.16
C ALA A 310 22.70 -3.62 -7.82
N LEU A 311 22.92 -4.64 -6.97
CA LEU A 311 23.63 -4.49 -5.71
C LEU A 311 25.10 -4.08 -5.93
N GLU A 312 25.78 -4.67 -6.91
CA GLU A 312 27.15 -4.32 -7.31
C GLU A 312 27.25 -2.90 -7.86
N ALA A 313 26.21 -2.42 -8.55
CA ALA A 313 26.07 -1.04 -8.96
C ALA A 313 25.77 -0.06 -7.81
N GLY A 314 25.78 -0.53 -6.55
CA GLY A 314 25.65 0.28 -5.35
C GLY A 314 24.22 0.41 -4.81
N PHE A 315 23.24 -0.30 -5.39
CA PHE A 315 21.86 -0.26 -4.90
C PHE A 315 21.70 -1.14 -3.67
N THR A 316 21.63 -0.51 -2.49
CA THR A 316 21.45 -1.19 -1.22
C THR A 316 20.06 -0.90 -0.67
N ASN A 317 19.21 -1.91 -0.59
CA ASN A 317 17.84 -1.76 -0.07
C ASN A 317 17.36 -3.06 0.60
N PRO A 318 16.66 -3.01 1.75
CA PRO A 318 16.10 -4.19 2.40
C PRO A 318 15.22 -5.06 1.49
N ALA A 319 14.44 -4.45 0.58
CA ALA A 319 13.61 -5.16 -0.39
C ALA A 319 14.44 -5.99 -1.39
N LEU A 320 15.58 -5.44 -1.83
CA LEU A 320 16.52 -6.14 -2.70
C LEU A 320 17.16 -7.31 -1.96
N TYR A 321 17.65 -7.08 -0.74
CA TYR A 321 18.25 -8.13 0.08
C TYR A 321 17.28 -9.26 0.38
N PHE A 322 16.02 -8.94 0.68
CA PHE A 322 14.99 -9.94 0.90
C PHE A 322 14.74 -10.80 -0.35
N ASN A 323 14.47 -10.16 -1.49
CA ASN A 323 14.18 -10.87 -2.74
C ASN A 323 15.37 -11.69 -3.22
N LEU A 324 16.58 -11.15 -3.16
CA LEU A 324 17.80 -11.86 -3.54
C LEU A 324 18.06 -13.05 -2.60
N GLY A 325 17.88 -12.86 -1.28
CA GLY A 325 17.96 -13.93 -0.30
C GLY A 325 16.96 -15.06 -0.56
N TYR A 326 15.70 -14.72 -0.85
CA TYR A 326 14.66 -15.67 -1.22
C TYR A 326 15.00 -16.45 -2.50
N LEU A 327 15.39 -15.77 -3.58
CA LEU A 327 15.73 -16.42 -4.86
C LEU A 327 16.94 -17.34 -4.73
N ARG A 328 17.97 -16.91 -3.98
CA ARG A 328 19.16 -17.74 -3.71
C ARG A 328 18.80 -18.97 -2.87
N PHE A 329 17.90 -18.83 -1.89
CA PHE A 329 17.41 -19.97 -1.11
C PHE A 329 16.61 -20.95 -1.99
N LYS A 330 15.73 -20.44 -2.85
CA LYS A 330 14.96 -21.25 -3.82
C LYS A 330 15.86 -21.98 -4.81
N GLY A 331 16.97 -21.36 -5.22
CA GLY A 331 18.02 -21.96 -6.06
C GLY A 331 19.04 -22.81 -5.30
N ASP A 332 18.75 -23.20 -4.05
CA ASP A 332 19.59 -24.04 -3.17
C ASP A 332 21.00 -23.49 -2.87
N ARG A 333 21.22 -22.19 -3.05
CA ARG A 333 22.47 -21.50 -2.71
C ARG A 333 22.44 -20.95 -1.28
N ILE A 334 22.49 -21.87 -0.32
CA ILE A 334 22.21 -21.60 1.10
C ILE A 334 23.12 -20.53 1.72
N GLU A 335 24.43 -20.55 1.49
CA GLU A 335 25.37 -19.60 2.11
C GLU A 335 25.11 -18.17 1.63
N SER A 336 24.87 -18.00 0.32
CA SER A 336 24.55 -16.69 -0.25
C SER A 336 23.22 -16.17 0.24
N ALA A 337 22.21 -17.04 0.34
CA ALA A 337 20.88 -16.69 0.86
C ALA A 337 20.97 -16.17 2.30
N GLN A 338 21.71 -16.87 3.17
CA GLN A 338 21.90 -16.48 4.56
C GLN A 338 22.44 -15.06 4.71
N ARG A 339 23.47 -14.70 3.92
CA ARG A 339 24.09 -13.37 3.96
C ARG A 339 23.11 -12.26 3.61
N PHE A 340 22.28 -12.45 2.60
CA PHE A 340 21.30 -11.43 2.18
C PHE A 340 20.13 -11.34 3.16
N LEU A 341 19.61 -12.48 3.62
CA LEU A 341 18.52 -12.53 4.60
C LEU A 341 18.92 -11.87 5.94
N GLN A 342 20.17 -12.03 6.40
CA GLN A 342 20.66 -11.34 7.61
C GLN A 342 20.64 -9.80 7.50
N ASN A 343 20.69 -9.23 6.29
CA ASN A 343 20.52 -7.79 6.11
C ASN A 343 19.04 -7.39 6.08
N ALA A 344 18.18 -8.22 5.48
CA ALA A 344 16.75 -7.98 5.40
C ALA A 344 16.03 -8.09 6.76
N VAL A 345 16.49 -8.96 7.67
CA VAL A 345 15.82 -9.23 8.96
C VAL A 345 15.73 -8.01 9.86
N LYS A 346 16.61 -7.02 9.67
CA LYS A 346 16.64 -5.76 10.43
C LYS A 346 15.44 -4.87 10.12
N HIS A 347 14.81 -5.05 8.97
CA HIS A 347 13.69 -4.25 8.52
C HIS A 347 12.36 -4.91 8.92
N THR A 348 11.49 -4.13 9.58
CA THR A 348 10.22 -4.58 10.17
C THR A 348 9.33 -5.30 9.16
N ASP A 349 9.22 -4.77 7.94
CA ASP A 349 8.38 -5.35 6.86
C ASP A 349 8.79 -6.74 6.40
N TYR A 350 10.07 -7.08 6.51
CA TYR A 350 10.61 -8.34 6.02
C TYR A 350 11.04 -9.28 7.15
N ALA A 351 11.05 -8.81 8.40
CA ALA A 351 11.55 -9.55 9.55
C ALA A 351 10.85 -10.91 9.72
N LEU A 352 9.52 -10.95 9.71
CA LEU A 352 8.75 -12.20 9.87
C LEU A 352 9.11 -13.23 8.79
N ALA A 353 9.00 -12.84 7.51
CA ALA A 353 9.29 -13.71 6.38
C ALA A 353 10.77 -14.15 6.34
N THR A 354 11.68 -13.24 6.68
CA THR A 354 13.12 -13.51 6.71
C THR A 354 13.46 -14.54 7.78
N ARG A 355 12.88 -14.42 8.98
CA ARG A 355 13.08 -15.40 10.05
C ARG A 355 12.54 -16.78 9.70
N LEU A 356 11.38 -16.85 9.03
CA LEU A 356 10.86 -18.12 8.51
C LEU A 356 11.82 -18.75 7.50
N LEU A 357 12.36 -17.97 6.56
CA LEU A 357 13.33 -18.45 5.57
C LEU A 357 14.65 -18.89 6.24
N LEU A 358 15.16 -18.13 7.21
CA LEU A 358 16.34 -18.51 7.99
C LEU A 358 16.10 -19.81 8.78
N GLY A 359 14.92 -19.97 9.38
CA GLY A 359 14.51 -21.20 10.06
C GLY A 359 14.50 -22.41 9.10
N GLN A 360 13.86 -22.29 7.93
CA GLN A 360 13.84 -23.35 6.91
C GLN A 360 15.24 -23.74 6.44
N MET A 361 16.11 -22.74 6.28
CA MET A 361 17.49 -22.92 5.88
C MET A 361 18.33 -23.63 6.94
N LEU A 362 18.16 -23.29 8.22
CA LEU A 362 18.84 -23.93 9.34
C LEU A 362 18.37 -25.38 9.53
N VAL A 363 17.07 -25.65 9.33
CA VAL A 363 16.55 -27.03 9.28
C VAL A 363 17.23 -27.84 8.17
N LYS A 364 17.39 -27.28 6.96
CA LYS A 364 18.13 -27.95 5.87
C LYS A 364 19.58 -28.27 6.25
N LYS A 365 20.23 -27.41 7.06
CA LYS A 365 21.59 -27.60 7.56
C LYS A 365 21.70 -28.58 8.74
N GLY A 366 20.57 -29.05 9.29
CA GLY A 366 20.54 -29.87 10.51
C GLY A 366 20.81 -29.07 11.80
N ALA A 367 20.82 -27.74 11.73
CA ALA A 367 21.02 -26.84 12.86
C ALA A 367 19.68 -26.57 13.57
N TYR A 368 19.12 -27.60 14.20
CA TYR A 368 17.74 -27.57 14.72
C TYR A 368 17.54 -26.59 15.88
N ARG A 369 18.59 -26.32 16.67
CA ARG A 369 18.51 -25.39 17.80
C ARG A 369 18.36 -23.96 17.30
N GLU A 370 19.25 -23.54 16.43
CA GLU A 370 19.20 -22.22 15.79
C GLU A 370 17.93 -22.05 14.96
N ALA A 371 17.50 -23.12 14.27
CA ALA A 371 16.23 -23.11 13.54
C ALA A 371 15.04 -22.86 14.46
N ALA A 372 14.96 -23.56 15.59
CA ALA A 372 13.87 -23.41 16.55
C ALA A 372 13.82 -21.98 17.10
N LEU A 373 14.97 -21.35 17.38
CA LEU A 373 15.04 -19.96 17.82
C LEU A 373 14.49 -19.00 16.76
N GLU A 374 14.88 -19.16 15.49
CA GLU A 374 14.34 -18.32 14.40
C GLU A 374 12.84 -18.50 14.20
N TYR A 375 12.33 -19.73 14.33
CA TYR A 375 10.89 -19.99 14.27
C TYR A 375 10.13 -19.40 15.46
N ILE A 376 10.66 -19.49 16.68
CA ILE A 376 10.03 -18.88 17.87
C ILE A 376 10.01 -17.36 17.73
N GLU A 377 11.09 -16.76 17.23
CA GLU A 377 11.16 -15.33 16.90
C GLU A 377 10.15 -14.93 15.80
N ALA A 378 9.99 -15.76 14.75
CA ALA A 378 8.96 -15.55 13.75
C ALA A 378 7.54 -15.63 14.36
N LEU A 379 7.30 -16.61 15.24
CA LEU A 379 6.03 -16.75 15.94
C LEU A 379 5.76 -15.57 16.88
N LYS A 380 6.78 -15.03 17.56
CA LYS A 380 6.68 -13.82 18.39
C LYS A 380 6.18 -12.63 17.57
N LEU A 381 6.78 -12.41 16.39
CA LEU A 381 6.34 -11.34 15.49
C LEU A 381 4.90 -11.58 15.02
N ALA A 382 4.59 -12.79 14.56
CA ALA A 382 3.26 -13.14 14.06
C ALA A 382 2.17 -13.04 15.14
N ASP A 383 2.46 -13.47 16.36
CA ASP A 383 1.58 -13.38 17.52
C ASP A 383 1.27 -11.90 17.85
N SER A 384 2.31 -11.06 17.91
CA SER A 384 2.16 -9.64 18.22
C SER A 384 1.29 -8.87 17.21
N MET A 385 1.17 -9.37 15.97
CA MET A 385 0.27 -8.81 14.95
C MET A 385 -1.20 -9.14 15.18
N THR A 386 -1.53 -10.11 16.05
CA THR A 386 -2.91 -10.52 16.33
C THR A 386 -3.55 -9.79 17.50
N VAL A 387 -2.78 -8.96 18.20
CA VAL A 387 -3.23 -8.16 19.34
C VAL A 387 -3.15 -6.66 19.02
N PRO A 388 -3.89 -5.79 19.71
CA PRO A 388 -3.73 -4.34 19.58
C PRO A 388 -2.30 -3.89 19.88
N HIS A 389 -1.85 -2.78 19.27
CA HIS A 389 -0.48 -2.28 19.43
C HIS A 389 -0.07 -2.06 20.89
N GLU A 390 -1.00 -1.60 21.73
CA GLU A 390 -0.80 -1.39 23.17
C GLU A 390 -0.42 -2.68 23.93
N GLN A 391 -0.81 -3.85 23.42
CA GLN A 391 -0.55 -5.16 24.02
C GLN A 391 0.56 -5.94 23.30
N ALA A 392 1.06 -5.42 22.18
CA ALA A 392 2.04 -6.11 21.35
C ALA A 392 3.41 -6.22 22.04
N ASP A 393 3.80 -5.21 22.84
CA ASP A 393 5.02 -5.25 23.65
C ASP A 393 4.94 -6.28 24.77
N ASP A 394 3.81 -6.35 25.46
CA ASP A 394 3.59 -7.34 26.53
C ASP A 394 3.64 -8.77 25.98
N ILE A 395 3.07 -9.01 24.80
CA ILE A 395 3.23 -10.28 24.10
C ILE A 395 4.70 -10.56 23.81
N ARG A 396 5.44 -9.60 23.23
CA ARG A 396 6.85 -9.79 22.89
C ARG A 396 7.69 -10.15 24.11
N GLN A 397 7.46 -9.50 25.26
CA GLN A 397 8.16 -9.78 26.50
C GLN A 397 7.88 -11.20 27.02
N GLN A 398 6.65 -11.68 26.88
CA GLN A 398 6.28 -13.03 27.30
C GLN A 398 6.94 -14.15 26.47
N TYR A 399 7.45 -13.85 25.28
CA TYR A 399 8.23 -14.80 24.49
C TYR A 399 9.69 -14.96 24.94
N GLU A 400 10.25 -14.00 25.69
CA GLU A 400 11.65 -14.05 26.13
C GLU A 400 11.99 -15.30 26.96
N PRO A 401 11.22 -15.68 28.02
CA PRO A 401 11.51 -16.91 28.76
C PRO A 401 11.34 -18.17 27.91
N ILE A 402 10.46 -18.15 26.90
CA ILE A 402 10.31 -19.27 25.94
C ILE A 402 11.60 -19.39 25.11
N ILE A 403 12.11 -18.28 24.60
CA ILE A 403 13.34 -18.25 23.81
C ILE A 403 14.53 -18.75 24.65
N GLU A 404 14.71 -18.27 25.88
CA GLU A 404 15.77 -18.71 26.80
C GLU A 404 15.73 -20.21 27.10
N ASN A 405 14.53 -20.78 27.26
CA ASN A 405 14.35 -22.22 27.46
C ASN A 405 14.84 -23.02 26.24
N TYR A 406 14.50 -22.59 25.03
CA TYR A 406 14.90 -23.26 23.79
C TYR A 406 16.37 -23.00 23.39
N GLN A 407 17.00 -21.94 23.89
CA GLN A 407 18.45 -21.73 23.74
C GLN A 407 19.26 -22.82 24.44
N ASN A 408 18.78 -23.27 25.61
CA ASN A 408 19.44 -24.30 26.42
C ASN A 408 18.97 -25.73 26.11
N GLN A 409 17.96 -25.89 25.25
CA GLN A 409 17.42 -27.18 24.87
C GLN A 409 18.42 -27.97 24.01
N SER A 410 18.60 -29.25 24.35
CA SER A 410 19.56 -30.14 23.67
C SER A 410 18.89 -31.36 23.01
N ASP A 411 17.58 -31.55 23.19
CA ASP A 411 16.83 -32.62 22.52
C ASP A 411 16.41 -32.22 21.09
N ASP A 412 17.10 -32.76 20.10
CA ASP A 412 16.82 -32.55 18.68
C ASP A 412 15.40 -32.95 18.26
N SER A 413 14.79 -33.95 18.91
CA SER A 413 13.42 -34.37 18.62
C SER A 413 12.42 -33.27 19.00
N VAL A 414 12.64 -32.64 20.16
CA VAL A 414 11.83 -31.50 20.63
C VAL A 414 12.05 -30.29 19.71
N LEU A 415 13.30 -29.96 19.40
CA LEU A 415 13.65 -28.83 18.53
C LEU A 415 13.04 -28.97 17.12
N ARG A 416 13.12 -30.16 16.54
CA ARG A 416 12.55 -30.44 15.22
C ARG A 416 11.03 -30.29 15.20
N LYS A 417 10.33 -30.84 16.20
CA LYS A 417 8.87 -30.70 16.32
C LYS A 417 8.43 -29.24 16.41
N VAL A 418 9.18 -28.42 17.14
CA VAL A 418 8.89 -26.98 17.22
C VAL A 418 9.01 -26.31 15.85
N CYS A 419 10.10 -26.60 15.13
CA CYS A 419 10.29 -26.10 13.76
C CYS A 419 9.12 -26.51 12.84
N GLU A 420 8.75 -27.79 12.85
CA GLU A 420 7.68 -28.35 12.02
C GLU A 420 6.32 -27.72 12.35
N ASN A 421 6.00 -27.56 13.63
CA ASN A 421 4.73 -26.96 14.07
C ASN A 421 4.61 -25.49 13.67
N ILE A 422 5.63 -24.68 13.95
CA ILE A 422 5.61 -23.25 13.65
C ILE A 422 5.59 -23.04 12.13
N ASN A 423 6.42 -23.77 11.39
CA ASN A 423 6.43 -23.73 9.93
C ASN A 423 5.06 -24.15 9.35
N GLY A 424 4.49 -25.25 9.86
CA GLY A 424 3.18 -25.74 9.42
C GLY A 424 2.02 -24.81 9.73
N LEU A 425 2.14 -23.96 10.75
CA LEU A 425 1.14 -22.95 11.09
C LEU A 425 1.30 -21.68 10.23
N LEU A 426 2.53 -21.16 10.13
CA LEU A 426 2.79 -19.85 9.53
C LEU A 426 2.92 -19.90 8.01
N MET A 427 3.37 -21.00 7.40
CA MET A 427 3.52 -21.09 5.94
C MET A 427 2.20 -21.35 5.19
N ARG A 428 1.07 -21.19 5.86
CA ARG A 428 -0.25 -21.42 5.26
C ARG A 428 -0.83 -20.12 4.67
N PRO A 429 -1.60 -20.19 3.57
CA PRO A 429 -2.38 -19.06 3.07
C PRO A 429 -3.34 -18.42 4.08
N ASP A 430 -3.83 -19.20 5.04
CA ASP A 430 -4.79 -18.80 6.08
C ASP A 430 -4.14 -18.57 7.46
N TRP A 431 -2.81 -18.39 7.51
CA TRP A 431 -2.05 -18.33 8.76
C TRP A 431 -2.60 -17.32 9.78
N ARG A 432 -2.98 -16.11 9.34
CA ARG A 432 -3.58 -15.09 10.23
C ARG A 432 -4.91 -15.54 10.83
N GLU A 433 -5.77 -16.15 10.01
CA GLU A 433 -7.06 -16.66 10.48
C GLU A 433 -6.84 -17.78 11.51
N GLN A 434 -5.82 -18.62 11.30
CA GLN A 434 -5.48 -19.64 12.28
C GLN A 434 -4.93 -19.07 13.59
N LEU A 435 -4.06 -18.06 13.54
CA LEU A 435 -3.58 -17.42 14.77
C LEU A 435 -4.72 -16.76 15.55
N HIS A 436 -5.65 -16.10 14.86
CA HIS A 436 -6.85 -15.53 15.50
C HIS A 436 -7.76 -16.61 16.10
N LYS A 437 -8.06 -17.68 15.37
CA LYS A 437 -8.83 -18.82 15.89
C LYS A 437 -8.17 -19.45 17.12
N THR A 438 -6.85 -19.63 17.06
CA THR A 438 -6.09 -20.17 18.19
C THR A 438 -6.18 -19.23 19.39
N ARG A 439 -6.09 -17.90 19.17
CA ARG A 439 -6.25 -16.89 20.22
C ARG A 439 -7.62 -16.94 20.89
N GLU A 440 -8.69 -17.04 20.10
CA GLU A 440 -10.07 -17.07 20.60
C GLU A 440 -10.33 -18.28 21.50
N GLN A 441 -9.63 -19.39 21.25
CA GLN A 441 -9.74 -20.62 22.02
C GLN A 441 -8.89 -20.61 23.31
N MET A 442 -8.02 -19.61 23.50
CA MET A 442 -7.18 -19.53 24.68
C MET A 442 -7.91 -18.92 25.88
N PRO A 443 -7.67 -19.42 27.11
CA PRO A 443 -8.22 -18.82 28.31
C PRO A 443 -7.68 -17.40 28.49
N LYS A 444 -8.57 -16.45 28.81
CA LYS A 444 -8.18 -15.07 29.14
C LYS A 444 -7.48 -15.06 30.50
N MET A 445 -6.29 -14.47 30.59
CA MET A 445 -5.57 -14.35 31.86
C MET A 445 -6.24 -13.32 32.78
N GLU A 446 -6.02 -13.45 34.10
CA GLU A 446 -6.45 -12.44 35.07
C GLU A 446 -5.82 -11.09 34.72
N GLY A 447 -6.65 -10.04 34.63
CA GLY A 447 -6.21 -8.71 34.18
C GLY A 447 -6.44 -8.41 32.69
N GLY A 448 -6.95 -9.36 31.89
CA GLY A 448 -7.35 -9.12 30.51
C GLY A 448 -6.21 -9.12 29.49
N LEU A 449 -5.00 -9.49 29.90
CA LEU A 449 -3.84 -9.64 29.01
C LEU A 449 -3.91 -10.96 28.22
N PRO A 450 -3.61 -10.94 26.90
CA PRO A 450 -3.57 -12.15 26.09
C PRO A 450 -2.32 -12.99 26.39
N ALA A 451 -2.48 -14.31 26.51
CA ALA A 451 -1.37 -15.26 26.68
C ALA A 451 -0.66 -15.49 25.34
N PRO A 452 0.67 -15.77 25.32
CA PRO A 452 1.41 -16.03 24.10
C PRO A 452 0.96 -17.34 23.47
N LEU A 453 0.69 -17.32 22.16
CA LEU A 453 0.36 -18.49 21.36
C LEU A 453 1.46 -19.54 21.40
N GLY A 454 2.70 -19.10 21.64
CA GLY A 454 3.85 -19.97 21.89
C GLY A 454 3.54 -21.05 22.92
N GLU A 455 2.89 -20.74 24.05
CA GLU A 455 2.62 -21.76 25.06
C GLU A 455 1.69 -22.87 24.57
N VAL A 456 0.66 -22.56 23.80
CA VAL A 456 -0.33 -23.56 23.34
C VAL A 456 0.20 -24.35 22.15
N ILE A 457 0.84 -23.68 21.19
CA ILE A 457 1.43 -24.33 20.00
C ILE A 457 2.59 -25.24 20.39
N LEU A 458 3.30 -24.91 21.48
CA LEU A 458 4.39 -25.73 22.03
C LEU A 458 3.89 -26.78 23.04
N ARG A 459 2.75 -26.58 23.74
CA ARG A 459 2.14 -27.58 24.67
C ARG A 459 1.17 -28.57 24.05
N ALA A 460 0.65 -28.35 22.84
CA ALA A 460 -0.09 -29.40 22.08
C ALA A 460 0.71 -30.71 21.91
N GLN A 461 1.97 -30.70 22.33
CA GLN A 461 2.90 -31.80 22.48
C GLN A 461 2.63 -32.80 23.63
N SER A 462 1.71 -32.56 24.59
CA SER A 462 1.50 -33.51 25.70
C SER A 462 0.25 -34.40 25.60
N SER A 463 -0.72 -34.10 24.72
CA SER A 463 -2.00 -34.85 24.66
C SER A 463 -2.10 -35.88 23.54
N SER A 464 -1.09 -35.98 22.67
CA SER A 464 -1.11 -36.89 21.49
C SER A 464 -0.32 -38.19 21.72
N GLY A 465 0.03 -38.48 22.97
CA GLY A 465 0.86 -39.63 23.35
C GLY A 465 0.50 -40.21 24.72
N ALA A 466 -0.80 -40.38 24.98
CA ALA A 466 -1.33 -41.18 26.09
C ALA A 466 -2.19 -42.32 25.55
#